data_AF-A0A4S4D9S4-F1
#
_entry.id   AF-A0A4S4D9S4-F1
#
_cell.length_a   1.000
_cell.length_b   1.000
_cell.length_c   1.000
_cell.angle_alpha   90.00
_cell.angle_beta   90.00
_cell.angle_gamma   90.00
#
_symmetry.space_group_name_H-M   'P 1'
#
loop_
_entity.id
_entity.type
_entity.pdbx_description
1 polymer ?
#
loop_
_entity_poly.entity_id
_entity_poly.type
_entity_poly.pdbx_seq_one_letter_code
_entity_poly.pdbx_strand_id
1 'polypeptide(L)'
;MEEPRPHYDHFLVVVLVLLSSVPSGYSGVGVNWGTMATHHLPPEKVVEMLKENGFDKVKLFEADEKILGALIGSEIEVMLAIPNFMLEPMSQDPEFAASWVDANVTRYSYNGGINIKSSPNNLHLYVAVGNEPFLKTYNGTFLPFTLPALKNIQEALNQAALGSQVKATIPFNADVYFSQYSNPVPSTGDFRPEVKDITIQVIQYLNSNDAPFTVHIYPFLSLYGNPYFPFDFAFFDTNNTNNKTVRDGNYEYTNVFDANFDTLVWSLTKAGYPDLKILVGEVGWPTDGDTNANVKNAKRFNQGLVRHALSGNGTHLEKALLRLTSLA
;
A
#
# COMPACT_ATOMS: atom_id res chain seq x y z
N MET A 1 9.42 -11.41 83.87
CA MET A 1 9.38 -10.13 83.15
C MET A 1 10.33 -10.30 82.00
N GLU A 2 9.79 -10.63 80.83
CA GLU A 2 10.56 -11.06 79.67
C GLU A 2 9.99 -10.31 78.45
N GLU A 3 10.91 -9.72 77.69
CA GLU A 3 10.68 -8.72 76.65
C GLU A 3 9.87 -9.23 75.45
N PRO A 4 9.15 -8.35 74.72
CA PRO A 4 8.40 -8.74 73.55
C PRO A 4 9.32 -9.03 72.35
N ARG A 5 9.09 -10.20 71.72
CA ARG A 5 9.75 -10.63 70.48
C ARG A 5 9.26 -9.80 69.29
N PRO A 6 10.14 -9.46 68.33
CA PRO A 6 9.78 -8.63 67.18
C PRO A 6 8.93 -9.40 66.16
N HIS A 7 7.88 -8.74 65.68
CA HIS A 7 7.10 -9.16 64.52
C HIS A 7 7.93 -8.93 63.25
N TYR A 8 8.23 -10.00 62.52
CA TYR A 8 8.79 -9.93 61.18
C TYR A 8 7.66 -9.96 60.15
N ASP A 9 7.22 -8.77 59.73
CA ASP A 9 6.33 -8.62 58.58
C ASP A 9 7.07 -9.13 57.32
N HIS A 10 6.65 -10.29 56.82
CA HIS A 10 7.12 -10.82 55.54
C HIS A 10 6.50 -9.97 54.42
N PHE A 11 7.22 -8.94 54.00
CA PHE A 11 6.90 -8.16 52.82
C PHE A 11 7.10 -9.06 51.58
N LEU A 12 6.02 -9.65 51.10
CA LEU A 12 6.00 -10.39 49.84
C LEU A 12 6.17 -9.37 48.70
N VAL A 13 7.40 -9.20 48.21
CA VAL A 13 7.66 -8.41 46.99
C VAL A 13 7.16 -9.24 45.81
N VAL A 14 5.91 -8.99 45.40
CA VAL A 14 5.38 -9.47 44.13
C VAL A 14 6.05 -8.65 43.03
N VAL A 15 7.10 -9.21 42.43
CA VAL A 15 7.65 -8.70 41.17
C VAL A 15 6.64 -9.02 40.08
N LEU A 16 5.74 -8.08 39.82
CA LEU A 16 4.87 -8.10 38.66
C LEU A 16 5.76 -7.89 37.43
N VAL A 17 6.21 -8.98 36.81
CA VAL A 17 6.76 -8.92 35.46
C VAL A 17 5.58 -8.57 34.56
N LEU A 18 5.41 -7.28 34.30
CA LEU A 18 4.62 -6.79 33.16
C LEU A 18 5.34 -7.32 31.92
N LEU A 19 4.99 -8.54 31.51
CA LEU A 19 5.05 -8.94 30.13
C LEU A 19 4.16 -7.94 29.40
N SER A 20 4.76 -6.86 28.93
CA SER A 20 4.20 -6.08 27.84
C SER A 20 4.09 -7.05 26.68
N SER A 21 2.93 -7.71 26.57
CA SER A 21 2.47 -8.25 25.32
C SER A 21 2.46 -7.06 24.38
N VAL A 22 3.54 -6.93 23.59
CA VAL A 22 3.45 -6.21 22.32
C VAL A 22 2.25 -6.88 21.66
N PRO A 23 1.15 -6.16 21.39
CA PRO A 23 0.09 -6.75 20.62
C PRO A 23 0.79 -7.28 19.37
N SER A 24 0.66 -8.57 19.09
CA SER A 24 0.87 -9.10 17.75
C SER A 24 -0.24 -8.51 16.88
N GLY A 25 -0.18 -7.19 16.69
CA GLY A 25 -1.04 -6.41 15.83
C GLY A 25 -0.49 -6.62 14.44
N TYR A 26 -1.32 -7.20 13.59
CA TYR A 26 -1.12 -7.28 12.15
C TYR A 26 -0.44 -5.99 11.67
N SER A 27 0.79 -6.15 11.16
CA SER A 27 1.52 -5.04 10.58
C SER A 27 0.69 -4.55 9.39
N GLY A 28 0.36 -3.27 9.36
CA GLY A 28 -0.25 -2.66 8.18
C GLY A 28 0.68 -2.64 6.96
N VAL A 29 1.92 -3.12 7.13
CA VAL A 29 3.01 -3.05 6.15
C VAL A 29 3.27 -4.41 5.52
N GLY A 30 3.17 -4.47 4.19
CA GLY A 30 3.59 -5.58 3.35
C GLY A 30 4.84 -5.26 2.52
N VAL A 31 5.17 -6.14 1.57
CA VAL A 31 6.30 -5.97 0.64
C VAL A 31 5.92 -6.30 -0.81
N ASN A 32 6.64 -5.71 -1.76
CA ASN A 32 6.55 -6.05 -3.17
C ASN A 32 7.48 -7.22 -3.45
N TRP A 33 6.96 -8.29 -4.05
CA TRP A 33 7.81 -9.35 -4.57
C TRP A 33 7.94 -9.21 -6.08
N GLY A 34 9.00 -8.50 -6.49
CA GLY A 34 9.39 -8.40 -7.89
C GLY A 34 10.17 -9.62 -8.37
N THR A 35 9.89 -10.04 -9.60
CA THR A 35 10.54 -11.19 -10.29
C THR A 35 11.53 -10.75 -11.37
N MET A 36 11.63 -9.44 -11.65
CA MET A 36 12.59 -8.88 -12.61
C MET A 36 14.01 -8.84 -12.02
N ALA A 37 14.61 -10.02 -11.85
CA ALA A 37 15.95 -10.21 -11.33
C ALA A 37 16.74 -11.23 -12.16
N THR A 38 18.06 -11.13 -12.18
CA THR A 38 18.93 -12.13 -12.82
C THR A 38 19.14 -13.38 -11.97
N HIS A 39 19.00 -13.26 -10.65
CA HIS A 39 19.15 -14.35 -9.69
C HIS A 39 17.97 -14.34 -8.72
N HIS A 40 17.23 -15.44 -8.71
CA HIS A 40 16.00 -15.56 -7.92
C HIS A 40 16.27 -16.43 -6.71
N LEU A 41 15.79 -16.00 -5.55
CA LEU A 41 15.72 -16.88 -4.39
C LEU A 41 14.57 -17.89 -4.61
N PRO A 42 14.70 -19.14 -4.14
CA PRO A 42 13.60 -20.09 -4.16
C PRO A 42 12.35 -19.50 -3.48
N PRO A 43 11.14 -19.62 -4.08
CA PRO A 43 9.94 -19.01 -3.51
C PRO A 43 9.65 -19.38 -2.06
N GLU A 44 9.90 -20.62 -1.66
CA GLU A 44 9.71 -21.10 -0.29
C GLU A 44 10.65 -20.38 0.70
N LYS A 45 11.87 -20.03 0.26
CA LYS A 45 12.82 -19.25 1.06
C LYS A 45 12.42 -17.79 1.18
N VAL A 46 11.82 -17.22 0.14
CA VAL A 46 11.24 -15.88 0.24
C VAL A 46 10.09 -15.88 1.23
N VAL A 47 9.16 -16.83 1.15
CA VAL A 47 8.03 -16.96 2.10
C VAL A 47 8.53 -17.14 3.55
N GLU A 48 9.53 -17.99 3.77
CA GLU A 48 10.18 -18.15 5.08
C GLU A 48 10.74 -16.80 5.59
N MET A 49 11.49 -16.09 4.74
CA MET A 49 12.05 -14.78 5.07
C MET A 49 10.97 -13.74 5.40
N LEU A 50 9.85 -13.72 4.66
CA LEU A 50 8.73 -12.81 4.94
C LEU A 50 8.17 -13.06 6.35
N LYS A 51 7.89 -14.31 6.68
CA LYS A 51 7.35 -14.71 7.99
C LYS A 51 8.32 -14.41 9.12
N GLU A 52 9.60 -14.74 8.95
CA GLU A 52 10.65 -14.48 9.94
C GLU A 52 10.84 -12.98 10.23
N ASN A 53 10.57 -12.13 9.24
CA ASN A 53 10.63 -10.67 9.38
C ASN A 53 9.28 -10.03 9.77
N GLY A 54 8.25 -10.84 10.04
CA GLY A 54 6.94 -10.37 10.51
C GLY A 54 6.06 -9.73 9.43
N PHE A 55 6.35 -9.97 8.14
CA PHE A 55 5.49 -9.55 7.05
C PHE A 55 4.36 -10.55 6.84
N ASP A 56 3.13 -10.04 6.82
CA ASP A 56 1.90 -10.80 6.63
C ASP A 56 1.17 -10.41 5.33
N LYS A 57 1.75 -9.53 4.51
CA LYS A 57 1.20 -9.01 3.25
C LYS A 57 2.26 -8.98 2.15
N VAL A 58 1.88 -9.39 0.95
CA VAL A 58 2.74 -9.32 -0.25
C VAL A 58 1.97 -8.88 -1.48
N LYS A 59 2.54 -7.99 -2.29
CA LYS A 59 2.06 -7.67 -3.64
C LYS A 59 2.91 -8.40 -4.68
N LEU A 60 2.26 -9.16 -5.56
CA LEU A 60 2.85 -9.81 -6.72
C LEU A 60 2.49 -9.01 -7.99
N PHE A 61 3.44 -8.92 -8.92
CA PHE A 61 3.24 -8.19 -10.18
C PHE A 61 2.65 -9.07 -11.31
N GLU A 62 2.64 -10.38 -11.08
CA GLU A 62 2.15 -11.40 -12.00
C GLU A 62 1.72 -12.65 -11.24
N ALA A 63 0.93 -13.50 -11.90
CA ALA A 63 0.44 -14.77 -11.36
C ALA A 63 1.41 -15.93 -11.64
N ASP A 64 2.60 -15.88 -11.04
CA ASP A 64 3.57 -16.97 -11.13
C ASP A 64 3.12 -18.17 -10.28
N GLU A 65 2.90 -19.32 -10.93
CA GLU A 65 2.40 -20.53 -10.28
C GLU A 65 3.33 -21.07 -9.18
N LYS A 66 4.65 -20.89 -9.29
CA LYS A 66 5.61 -21.36 -8.27
C LYS A 66 5.55 -20.47 -7.03
N ILE A 67 5.47 -19.16 -7.22
CA ILE A 67 5.31 -18.20 -6.13
C ILE A 67 3.96 -18.41 -5.42
N LEU A 68 2.87 -18.51 -6.19
CA LEU A 68 1.55 -18.79 -5.65
C LEU A 68 1.52 -20.14 -4.90
N GLY A 69 2.17 -21.16 -5.46
CA GLY A 69 2.34 -22.47 -4.82
C GLY A 69 3.05 -22.38 -3.47
N ALA A 70 4.13 -21.61 -3.35
CA ALA A 70 4.86 -21.43 -2.11
C ALA A 70 4.08 -20.63 -1.04
N LEU A 71 3.12 -19.79 -1.44
CA LEU A 71 2.28 -19.00 -0.54
C LEU A 71 1.10 -19.81 0.05
N ILE A 72 0.78 -20.98 -0.49
CA ILE A 72 -0.29 -21.86 0.03
C ILE A 72 -0.02 -22.20 1.51
N GLY A 73 -1.02 -22.00 2.37
CA GLY A 73 -0.90 -22.29 3.80
C GLY A 73 0.07 -21.39 4.57
N SER A 74 0.63 -20.34 3.95
CA SER A 74 1.57 -19.42 4.62
C SER A 74 0.89 -18.42 5.56
N GLU A 75 -0.42 -18.23 5.40
CA GLU A 75 -1.27 -17.17 6.00
C GLU A 75 -0.96 -15.74 5.54
N ILE A 76 0.05 -15.55 4.67
CA ILE A 76 0.38 -14.25 4.08
C ILE A 76 -0.75 -13.84 3.12
N GLU A 77 -1.25 -12.63 3.31
CA GLU A 77 -2.22 -11.97 2.45
C GLU A 77 -1.55 -11.53 1.14
N VAL A 78 -2.23 -11.75 0.02
CA VAL A 78 -1.66 -11.46 -1.30
C VAL A 78 -2.42 -10.30 -1.97
N MET A 79 -1.75 -9.43 -2.69
CA MET A 79 -2.35 -8.63 -3.76
C MET A 79 -1.77 -9.14 -5.07
N LEU A 80 -2.62 -9.54 -6.01
CA LEU A 80 -2.19 -10.12 -7.27
C LEU A 80 -2.44 -9.13 -8.41
N ALA A 81 -1.37 -8.69 -9.06
CA ALA A 81 -1.48 -7.76 -10.17
C ALA A 81 -1.65 -8.46 -11.53
N ILE A 82 -2.34 -7.75 -12.40
CA ILE A 82 -2.51 -8.04 -13.81
C ILE A 82 -1.59 -7.08 -14.58
N PRO A 83 -0.66 -7.59 -15.40
CA PRO A 83 0.21 -6.73 -16.20
C PRO A 83 -0.55 -5.84 -17.19
N ASN A 84 -0.01 -4.65 -17.49
CA ASN A 84 -0.64 -3.69 -18.41
C ASN A 84 -0.94 -4.26 -19.81
N PHE A 85 -0.13 -5.19 -20.32
CA PHE A 85 -0.36 -5.80 -21.63
C PHE A 85 -1.65 -6.64 -21.69
N MET A 86 -2.21 -7.06 -20.55
CA MET A 86 -3.47 -7.79 -20.48
C MET A 86 -4.70 -6.88 -20.43
N LEU A 87 -4.54 -5.56 -20.24
CA LEU A 87 -5.67 -4.63 -20.11
C LEU A 87 -6.54 -4.62 -21.37
N GLU A 88 -5.93 -4.56 -22.55
CA GLU A 88 -6.67 -4.57 -23.81
C GLU A 88 -7.49 -5.86 -24.00
N PRO A 89 -6.93 -7.08 -23.99
CA PRO A 89 -7.72 -8.29 -24.17
C PRO A 89 -8.77 -8.46 -23.07
N MET A 90 -8.47 -8.15 -21.80
CA MET A 90 -9.46 -8.22 -20.71
C MET A 90 -10.59 -7.20 -20.86
N SER A 91 -10.33 -6.04 -21.46
CA SER A 91 -11.34 -5.01 -21.71
C SER A 91 -12.31 -5.40 -22.83
N GLN A 92 -11.84 -6.17 -23.80
CA GLN A 92 -12.58 -6.54 -25.01
C GLN A 92 -13.32 -7.87 -24.86
N ASP A 93 -12.77 -8.81 -24.08
CA ASP A 93 -13.30 -10.15 -23.90
C ASP A 93 -13.53 -10.49 -22.41
N PRO A 94 -14.78 -10.46 -21.94
CA PRO A 94 -15.13 -10.87 -20.58
C PRO A 94 -14.74 -12.33 -20.26
N GLU A 95 -14.74 -13.24 -21.24
CA GLU A 95 -14.35 -14.64 -21.02
C GLU A 95 -12.84 -14.76 -20.80
N PHE A 96 -12.03 -13.89 -21.41
CA PHE A 96 -10.60 -13.80 -21.13
C PHE A 96 -10.35 -13.36 -19.68
N ALA A 97 -11.10 -12.35 -19.20
CA ALA A 97 -11.05 -11.92 -17.80
C ALA A 97 -11.50 -13.04 -16.84
N ALA A 98 -12.60 -13.74 -17.16
CA ALA A 98 -13.10 -14.87 -16.38
C ALA A 98 -12.09 -16.02 -16.30
N SER A 99 -11.48 -16.38 -17.43
CA SER A 99 -10.44 -17.42 -17.49
C SER A 99 -9.21 -17.06 -16.65
N TRP A 100 -8.81 -15.79 -16.65
CA TRP A 100 -7.71 -15.33 -15.79
C TRP A 100 -8.07 -15.44 -14.31
N VAL A 101 -9.28 -15.03 -13.92
CA VAL A 101 -9.76 -15.15 -12.53
C VAL A 101 -9.83 -16.61 -12.10
N ASP A 102 -10.35 -17.50 -12.94
CA ASP A 102 -10.41 -18.93 -12.64
C ASP A 102 -9.01 -19.51 -12.39
N ALA A 103 -8.08 -19.29 -13.32
CA ALA A 103 -6.73 -19.84 -13.27
C ALA A 103 -5.90 -19.30 -12.11
N ASN A 104 -6.05 -18.02 -11.76
CA ASN A 104 -5.11 -17.31 -10.89
C ASN A 104 -5.68 -16.91 -9.53
N VAL A 105 -7.00 -16.87 -9.37
CA VAL A 105 -7.66 -16.51 -8.11
C VAL A 105 -8.47 -17.68 -7.59
N THR A 106 -9.45 -18.17 -8.36
CA THR A 106 -10.37 -19.24 -7.94
C THR A 106 -9.61 -20.52 -7.60
N ARG A 107 -8.68 -20.95 -8.45
CA ARG A 107 -7.83 -22.14 -8.25
C ARG A 107 -7.10 -22.18 -6.90
N TYR A 108 -6.78 -21.02 -6.32
CA TYR A 108 -6.06 -20.92 -5.05
C TYR A 108 -6.97 -20.58 -3.85
N SER A 109 -8.26 -20.35 -4.09
CA SER A 109 -9.28 -19.91 -3.11
C SER A 109 -10.02 -21.07 -2.43
N TYR A 110 -9.32 -22.13 -2.03
CA TYR A 110 -9.88 -23.26 -1.29
C TYR A 110 -9.44 -23.25 0.19
N ASN A 111 -10.06 -24.07 1.03
CA ASN A 111 -9.69 -24.15 2.44
C ASN A 111 -8.26 -24.69 2.60
N GLY A 112 -7.36 -23.88 3.18
CA GLY A 112 -5.92 -24.18 3.26
C GLY A 112 -5.11 -23.76 2.03
N GLY A 113 -5.74 -23.08 1.06
CA GLY A 113 -5.09 -22.46 -0.08
C GLY A 113 -4.32 -21.19 0.29
N ILE A 114 -4.18 -20.27 -0.66
CA ILE A 114 -3.61 -18.94 -0.38
C ILE A 114 -4.58 -18.19 0.54
N ASN A 115 -4.05 -17.37 1.46
CA ASN A 115 -4.90 -16.58 2.33
C ASN A 115 -5.60 -15.45 1.54
N ILE A 116 -6.83 -15.77 1.12
CA ILE A 116 -7.69 -14.94 0.28
C ILE A 116 -8.91 -14.44 1.08
N LYS A 117 -8.99 -14.80 2.37
CA LYS A 117 -10.16 -14.50 3.20
C LYS A 117 -10.08 -13.09 3.74
N SER A 118 -11.16 -12.32 3.57
CA SER A 118 -11.39 -11.09 4.33
C SER A 118 -11.57 -11.41 5.83
N SER A 119 -10.92 -10.63 6.68
CA SER A 119 -11.15 -10.61 8.11
C SER A 119 -12.22 -9.55 8.36
N PRO A 120 -13.12 -9.72 9.36
CA PRO A 120 -14.19 -8.76 9.63
C PRO A 120 -13.74 -7.30 9.78
N ASN A 121 -12.45 -7.06 10.05
CA ASN A 121 -11.86 -5.73 10.21
C ASN A 121 -10.77 -5.39 9.17
N ASN A 122 -10.43 -6.31 8.27
CA ASN A 122 -9.36 -6.13 7.28
C ASN A 122 -9.76 -6.77 5.94
N LEU A 123 -9.75 -5.94 4.89
CA LEU A 123 -10.09 -6.33 3.52
C LEU A 123 -8.83 -6.95 2.90
N HIS A 124 -8.88 -8.25 2.60
CA HIS A 124 -7.72 -9.08 2.28
C HIS A 124 -7.94 -9.73 0.91
N LEU A 125 -6.93 -9.63 0.05
CA LEU A 125 -6.90 -9.87 -1.40
C LEU A 125 -7.53 -8.77 -2.28
N TYR A 126 -6.65 -8.11 -3.02
CA TYR A 126 -7.01 -7.25 -4.15
C TYR A 126 -6.44 -7.83 -5.44
N VAL A 127 -7.23 -7.74 -6.51
CA VAL A 127 -6.71 -7.90 -7.86
C VAL A 127 -6.35 -6.51 -8.39
N ALA A 128 -5.06 -6.26 -8.57
CA ALA A 128 -4.54 -5.00 -9.09
C ALA A 128 -4.57 -5.03 -10.63
N VAL A 129 -5.59 -4.42 -11.24
CA VAL A 129 -5.79 -4.46 -12.69
C VAL A 129 -4.89 -3.42 -13.36
N GLY A 130 -3.76 -3.88 -13.91
CA GLY A 130 -2.71 -2.99 -14.42
C GLY A 130 -1.73 -2.52 -13.32
N ASN A 131 -0.70 -1.81 -13.77
CA ASN A 131 0.28 -1.14 -12.93
C ASN A 131 0.55 0.25 -13.49
N GLU A 132 0.03 1.27 -12.81
CA GLU A 132 0.14 2.68 -13.22
C GLU A 132 -0.33 2.94 -14.66
N PRO A 133 -1.50 2.45 -15.10
CA PRO A 133 -1.90 2.54 -16.51
C PRO A 133 -2.03 4.00 -17.00
N PHE A 134 -2.15 4.96 -16.09
CA PHE A 134 -2.33 6.39 -16.40
C PHE A 134 -1.03 7.18 -16.28
N LEU A 135 0.11 6.50 -16.11
CA LEU A 135 1.43 7.15 -16.05
C LEU A 135 1.65 8.00 -17.31
N LYS A 136 2.14 9.24 -17.13
CA LYS A 136 2.33 10.17 -18.26
C LYS A 136 3.19 9.60 -19.39
N THR A 137 4.18 8.77 -19.07
CA THR A 137 5.09 8.16 -20.04
C THR A 137 4.42 7.18 -20.98
N TYR A 138 3.25 6.63 -20.62
CA TYR A 138 2.44 5.80 -21.51
C TYR A 138 1.61 6.61 -22.50
N ASN A 139 1.60 7.95 -22.42
CA ASN A 139 0.92 8.83 -23.37
C ASN A 139 -0.52 8.39 -23.72
N GLY A 140 -1.26 7.92 -22.71
CA GLY A 140 -2.64 7.52 -22.85
C GLY A 140 -2.90 6.11 -23.39
N THR A 141 -1.87 5.30 -23.68
CA THR A 141 -2.00 3.95 -24.29
C THR A 141 -3.03 3.06 -23.60
N PHE A 142 -3.09 3.06 -22.26
CA PHE A 142 -3.97 2.15 -21.51
C PHE A 142 -5.31 2.77 -21.06
N LEU A 143 -5.53 4.07 -21.28
CA LEU A 143 -6.76 4.76 -20.87
C LEU A 143 -8.06 4.08 -21.36
N PRO A 144 -8.21 3.72 -22.65
CA PRO A 144 -9.47 3.17 -23.14
C PRO A 144 -9.79 1.78 -22.57
N PHE A 145 -8.78 1.06 -22.08
CA PHE A 145 -8.90 -0.33 -21.66
C PHE A 145 -9.04 -0.49 -20.14
N THR A 146 -8.58 0.48 -19.37
CA THR A 146 -8.46 0.36 -17.91
C THR A 146 -9.79 0.15 -17.21
N LEU A 147 -10.79 1.01 -17.44
CA LEU A 147 -12.09 0.88 -16.79
C LEU A 147 -12.88 -0.36 -17.25
N PRO A 148 -12.96 -0.70 -18.55
CA PRO A 148 -13.64 -1.93 -18.95
C PRO A 148 -12.94 -3.20 -18.45
N ALA A 149 -11.60 -3.25 -18.42
CA ALA A 149 -10.87 -4.38 -17.84
C ALA A 149 -11.16 -4.53 -16.34
N LEU A 150 -11.16 -3.42 -15.58
CA LEU A 150 -11.55 -3.41 -14.17
C LEU A 150 -12.95 -3.99 -13.96
N LYS A 151 -13.91 -3.58 -14.79
CA LYS A 151 -15.29 -4.06 -14.75
C LYS A 151 -15.39 -5.55 -15.00
N ASN A 152 -14.73 -6.04 -16.05
CA ASN A 152 -14.77 -7.46 -16.42
C ASN A 152 -14.12 -8.34 -15.36
N ILE A 153 -13.01 -7.90 -14.75
CA ILE A 153 -12.36 -8.62 -13.65
C ILE A 153 -13.23 -8.66 -12.39
N GLN A 154 -13.83 -7.52 -11.98
CA GLN A 154 -14.71 -7.51 -10.81
C GLN A 154 -15.97 -8.36 -11.05
N GLU A 155 -16.51 -8.36 -12.25
CA GLU A 155 -17.65 -9.21 -12.60
C GLU A 155 -17.29 -10.70 -12.62
N ALA A 156 -16.13 -11.07 -13.16
CA ALA A 156 -15.62 -12.43 -13.07
C ALA A 156 -15.44 -12.90 -11.62
N LEU A 157 -14.93 -12.03 -10.73
CA LEU A 157 -14.86 -12.32 -9.29
C LEU A 157 -16.24 -12.50 -8.66
N ASN A 158 -17.25 -11.71 -9.07
CA ASN A 158 -18.63 -11.85 -8.60
C ASN A 158 -19.22 -13.20 -9.03
N GLN A 159 -19.03 -13.59 -10.30
CA GLN A 159 -19.52 -14.84 -10.87
C GLN A 159 -18.85 -16.07 -10.24
N ALA A 160 -17.58 -15.95 -9.84
CA ALA A 160 -16.87 -16.95 -9.05
C ALA A 160 -17.29 -17.00 -7.56
N ALA A 161 -18.29 -16.20 -7.15
CA ALA A 161 -18.71 -16.02 -5.75
C ALA A 161 -17.61 -15.51 -4.80
N LEU A 162 -16.56 -14.88 -5.35
CA LEU A 162 -15.44 -14.29 -4.61
C LEU A 162 -15.59 -12.78 -4.40
N GLY A 163 -16.47 -12.10 -5.15
CA GLY A 163 -16.58 -10.64 -5.17
C GLY A 163 -16.94 -9.97 -3.83
N SER A 164 -17.38 -10.72 -2.82
CA SER A 164 -17.57 -10.22 -1.45
C SER A 164 -16.29 -10.23 -0.61
N GLN A 165 -15.31 -11.04 -0.99
CA GLN A 165 -14.03 -11.22 -0.29
C GLN A 165 -12.88 -10.55 -1.05
N VAL A 166 -12.91 -10.61 -2.39
CA VAL A 166 -11.87 -10.13 -3.29
C VAL A 166 -12.39 -8.96 -4.09
N LYS A 167 -11.64 -7.85 -4.08
CA LYS A 167 -11.98 -6.62 -4.83
C LYS A 167 -10.94 -6.33 -5.90
N ALA A 168 -11.39 -5.91 -7.06
CA ALA A 168 -10.51 -5.38 -8.11
C ALA A 168 -10.23 -3.89 -7.86
N THR A 169 -8.99 -3.46 -8.08
CA THR A 169 -8.55 -2.06 -7.94
C THR A 169 -7.60 -1.70 -9.09
N ILE A 170 -7.29 -0.41 -9.25
CA ILE A 170 -6.26 0.09 -10.16
C ILE A 170 -5.14 0.72 -9.32
N PRO A 171 -3.90 0.24 -9.40
CA PRO A 171 -2.76 0.93 -8.83
C PRO A 171 -2.38 2.12 -9.71
N PHE A 172 -2.62 3.34 -9.22
CA PHE A 172 -2.25 4.58 -9.87
C PHE A 172 -0.90 5.09 -9.37
N ASN A 173 -0.10 5.70 -10.24
CA ASN A 173 1.02 6.52 -9.78
C ASN A 173 0.47 7.83 -9.17
N ALA A 174 1.17 8.39 -8.18
CA ALA A 174 0.86 9.71 -7.62
C ALA A 174 0.89 10.84 -8.67
N ASP A 175 1.41 10.63 -9.89
CA ASP A 175 1.33 11.60 -10.99
C ASP A 175 -0.11 11.91 -11.45
N VAL A 176 -1.09 11.07 -11.10
CA VAL A 176 -2.50 11.19 -11.52
C VAL A 176 -3.23 12.37 -10.88
N TYR A 177 -2.66 12.94 -9.82
CA TYR A 177 -3.13 14.14 -9.13
C TYR A 177 -1.98 15.13 -8.92
N PHE A 178 -2.33 16.37 -8.58
CA PHE A 178 -1.36 17.43 -8.36
C PHE A 178 -1.92 18.49 -7.41
N SER A 179 -1.04 19.18 -6.70
CA SER A 179 -1.36 20.47 -6.08
C SER A 179 -1.24 21.59 -7.10
N GLN A 180 -2.08 22.61 -7.00
CA GLN A 180 -2.07 23.76 -7.92
C GLN A 180 -0.69 24.44 -7.93
N TYR A 181 -0.15 24.70 -9.11
CA TYR A 181 1.20 25.30 -9.25
C TYR A 181 1.33 26.67 -8.58
N SER A 182 0.25 27.45 -8.53
CA SER A 182 0.22 28.77 -7.87
C SER A 182 0.22 28.70 -6.34
N ASN A 183 -0.19 27.57 -5.76
CA ASN A 183 -0.21 27.33 -4.32
C ASN A 183 -0.02 25.82 -4.05
N PRO A 184 1.23 25.32 -4.10
CA PRO A 184 1.56 23.90 -4.09
C PRO A 184 1.46 23.31 -2.68
N VAL A 185 0.24 23.29 -2.13
CA VAL A 185 -0.11 22.69 -0.84
C VAL A 185 -1.17 21.61 -1.02
N PRO A 186 -1.27 20.62 -0.12
CA PRO A 186 -2.17 19.47 -0.29
C PRO A 186 -3.65 19.81 -0.50
N SER A 187 -4.19 20.83 0.18
CA SER A 187 -5.60 21.27 0.07
C SER A 187 -6.00 21.75 -1.32
N THR A 188 -5.03 22.12 -2.15
CA THR A 188 -5.28 22.47 -3.55
C THR A 188 -5.32 21.27 -4.49
N GLY A 189 -5.07 20.06 -3.97
CA GLY A 189 -5.06 18.79 -4.70
C GLY A 189 -6.25 18.61 -5.63
N ASP A 190 -5.99 18.25 -6.89
CA ASP A 190 -6.99 17.86 -7.87
C ASP A 190 -6.42 16.77 -8.78
N PHE A 191 -7.29 16.02 -9.45
CA PHE A 191 -6.86 15.09 -10.48
C PHE A 191 -6.36 15.85 -11.71
N ARG A 192 -5.33 15.28 -12.33
CA ARG A 192 -4.69 15.85 -13.51
C ARG A 192 -5.73 16.03 -14.64
N PRO A 193 -5.84 17.23 -15.26
CA PRO A 193 -6.94 17.54 -16.18
C PRO A 193 -7.11 16.56 -17.33
N GLU A 194 -6.02 16.06 -17.91
CA GLU A 194 -6.07 15.19 -19.09
C GLU A 194 -6.68 13.81 -18.81
N VAL A 195 -6.70 13.37 -17.55
CA VAL A 195 -7.24 12.05 -17.14
C VAL A 195 -8.34 12.16 -16.09
N LYS A 196 -8.72 13.37 -15.67
CA LYS A 196 -9.64 13.62 -14.56
C LYS A 196 -10.97 12.88 -14.72
N ASP A 197 -11.63 13.01 -15.87
CA ASP A 197 -12.95 12.43 -16.09
C ASP A 197 -12.94 10.90 -16.04
N ILE A 198 -11.90 10.26 -16.62
CA ILE A 198 -11.77 8.81 -16.58
C ILE A 198 -11.34 8.32 -15.20
N THR A 199 -10.48 9.05 -14.49
CA THR A 199 -10.12 8.75 -13.09
C THR A 199 -11.35 8.82 -12.19
N ILE A 200 -12.21 9.84 -12.35
CA ILE A 200 -13.47 9.94 -11.60
C ILE A 200 -14.35 8.74 -11.92
N GLN A 201 -14.54 8.36 -13.19
CA GLN A 201 -15.32 7.16 -13.54
C GLN A 201 -14.81 5.87 -12.89
N VAL A 202 -13.49 5.69 -12.82
CA VAL A 202 -12.87 4.57 -12.08
C VAL A 202 -13.20 4.67 -10.59
N ILE A 203 -13.04 5.85 -9.99
CA ILE A 203 -13.39 6.10 -8.58
C ILE A 203 -14.85 5.75 -8.28
N GLN A 204 -15.80 6.15 -9.13
CA GLN A 204 -17.22 5.83 -8.91
C GLN A 204 -17.45 4.32 -8.89
N TYR A 205 -16.77 3.59 -9.79
CA TYR A 205 -16.85 2.14 -9.88
C TYR A 205 -16.20 1.43 -8.69
N LEU A 206 -15.04 1.90 -8.23
CA LEU A 206 -14.39 1.38 -7.03
C LEU A 206 -15.30 1.58 -5.81
N ASN A 207 -15.83 2.78 -5.64
CA ASN A 207 -16.73 3.13 -4.54
C ASN A 207 -18.01 2.26 -4.54
N SER A 208 -18.62 2.03 -5.72
CA SER A 208 -19.83 1.20 -5.82
C SER A 208 -19.59 -0.27 -5.46
N ASN A 209 -18.34 -0.73 -5.48
CA ASN A 209 -17.96 -2.11 -5.18
C ASN A 209 -17.28 -2.28 -3.81
N ASP A 210 -17.20 -1.22 -3.00
CA ASP A 210 -16.40 -1.17 -1.76
C ASP A 210 -14.93 -1.56 -1.99
N ALA A 211 -14.37 -1.14 -3.13
CA ALA A 211 -12.97 -1.33 -3.48
C ALA A 211 -12.17 -0.05 -3.19
N PRO A 212 -10.91 -0.14 -2.74
CA PRO A 212 -10.09 1.03 -2.45
C PRO A 212 -9.51 1.66 -3.71
N PHE A 213 -9.12 2.93 -3.59
CA PHE A 213 -8.20 3.58 -4.51
C PHE A 213 -6.76 3.17 -4.16
N THR A 214 -6.06 2.49 -5.07
CA THR A 214 -4.66 2.10 -4.85
C THR A 214 -3.73 3.14 -5.48
N VAL A 215 -2.75 3.62 -4.72
CA VAL A 215 -1.78 4.63 -5.18
C VAL A 215 -0.35 4.21 -4.88
N HIS A 216 0.57 4.52 -5.79
CA HIS A 216 2.01 4.42 -5.58
C HIS A 216 2.59 5.80 -5.32
N ILE A 217 3.33 5.94 -4.22
CA ILE A 217 3.90 7.21 -3.78
C ILE A 217 5.40 7.02 -3.67
N TYR A 218 6.17 7.72 -4.51
CA TYR A 218 7.63 7.64 -4.49
C TYR A 218 8.26 9.00 -4.13
N PRO A 219 8.46 9.30 -2.84
CA PRO A 219 9.15 10.51 -2.38
C PRO A 219 10.51 10.75 -3.05
N PHE A 220 11.25 9.68 -3.35
CA PHE A 220 12.52 9.73 -4.07
C PHE A 220 12.42 10.51 -5.40
N LEU A 221 11.32 10.38 -6.15
CA LEU A 221 11.15 11.06 -7.43
C LEU A 221 11.07 12.59 -7.28
N SER A 222 10.71 13.10 -6.11
CA SER A 222 10.71 14.55 -5.85
C SER A 222 12.12 15.12 -5.81
N LEU A 223 13.10 14.37 -5.31
CA LEU A 223 14.53 14.75 -5.34
C LEU A 223 15.10 14.66 -6.75
N TYR A 224 14.69 13.64 -7.50
CA TYR A 224 15.13 13.45 -8.89
C TYR A 224 14.58 14.56 -9.80
N GLY A 225 13.31 14.92 -9.66
CA GLY A 225 12.63 15.90 -10.50
C GLY A 225 12.90 17.37 -10.15
N ASN A 226 13.41 17.65 -8.94
CA ASN A 226 13.68 19.02 -8.49
C ASN A 226 14.98 19.08 -7.64
N PRO A 227 16.08 19.64 -8.16
CA PRO A 227 17.36 19.71 -7.44
C PRO A 227 17.32 20.64 -6.22
N TYR A 228 16.30 21.48 -6.09
CA TYR A 228 16.08 22.37 -4.94
C TYR A 228 15.06 21.81 -3.94
N PHE A 229 14.56 20.59 -4.17
CA PHE A 229 13.64 19.94 -3.24
C PHE A 229 14.32 19.79 -1.88
N PRO A 230 13.64 20.11 -0.76
CA PRO A 230 14.23 19.98 0.57
C PRO A 230 14.55 18.52 0.87
N PHE A 231 15.85 18.19 0.86
CA PHE A 231 16.32 16.81 0.99
C PHE A 231 15.71 16.06 2.18
N ASP A 232 15.75 16.68 3.37
CA ASP A 232 15.24 16.06 4.59
C ASP A 232 13.72 15.90 4.62
N PHE A 233 12.96 16.67 3.82
CA PHE A 233 11.51 16.55 3.69
C PHE A 233 11.09 15.26 2.97
N ALA A 234 12.02 14.61 2.26
CA ALA A 234 11.78 13.29 1.66
C ALA A 234 11.77 12.15 2.69
N PHE A 235 12.11 12.41 3.96
CA PHE A 235 12.25 11.41 5.02
C PHE A 235 11.32 11.68 6.21
N PHE A 236 11.22 10.71 7.13
CA PHE A 236 10.31 10.72 8.28
C PHE A 236 11.01 11.10 9.60
N ASP A 237 11.96 12.02 9.55
CA ASP A 237 12.78 12.37 10.71
C ASP A 237 12.02 13.32 11.65
N THR A 238 11.50 12.78 12.75
CA THR A 238 10.66 13.52 13.71
C THR A 238 11.42 14.54 14.56
N ASN A 239 12.74 14.43 14.66
CA ASN A 239 13.58 15.28 15.52
C ASN A 239 14.34 16.37 14.75
N ASN A 240 14.16 16.48 13.43
CA ASN A 240 14.86 17.47 12.62
C ASN A 240 14.06 18.79 12.57
N THR A 241 14.27 19.66 13.56
CA THR A 241 13.60 20.97 13.64
C THR A 241 14.04 21.96 12.55
N ASN A 242 15.07 21.62 11.76
CA ASN A 242 15.55 22.43 10.65
C ASN A 242 14.95 21.98 9.31
N ASN A 243 14.11 20.94 9.30
CA ASN A 243 13.49 20.46 8.07
C ASN A 243 12.50 21.50 7.53
N LYS A 244 12.48 21.70 6.21
CA LYS A 244 11.44 22.56 5.61
C LYS A 244 10.10 21.84 5.73
N THR A 245 9.14 22.47 6.40
CA THR A 245 7.77 21.99 6.49
C THR A 245 6.90 22.66 5.44
N VAL A 246 5.81 22.01 5.06
CA VAL A 246 4.75 22.60 4.23
C VAL A 246 3.58 22.91 5.14
N ARG A 247 3.21 24.19 5.25
CA ARG A 247 2.05 24.63 6.01
C ARG A 247 0.85 24.82 5.09
N ASP A 248 -0.25 24.19 5.43
CA ASP A 248 -1.52 24.22 4.69
C ASP A 248 -2.67 24.50 5.66
N GLY A 249 -2.97 25.79 5.85
CA GLY A 249 -3.88 26.23 6.91
C GLY A 249 -3.38 25.78 8.29
N ASN A 250 -4.15 24.90 8.93
CA ASN A 250 -3.84 24.35 10.26
C ASN A 250 -2.98 23.08 10.22
N TYR A 251 -2.74 22.52 9.03
CA TYR A 251 -1.93 21.31 8.86
C TYR A 251 -0.48 21.69 8.60
N GLU A 252 0.43 21.01 9.28
CA GLU A 252 1.87 21.14 9.06
C GLU A 252 2.44 19.78 8.65
N TYR A 253 2.84 19.67 7.39
CA TYR A 253 3.47 18.48 6.87
C TYR A 253 4.98 18.57 7.11
N THR A 254 5.52 17.55 7.80
CA THR A 254 6.96 17.45 8.10
C THR A 254 7.70 16.50 7.16
N ASN A 255 6.95 15.76 6.34
CA ASN A 255 7.48 14.89 5.29
C ASN A 255 6.58 14.95 4.05
N VAL A 256 7.16 14.65 2.89
CA VAL A 256 6.47 14.70 1.60
C VAL A 256 5.50 13.56 1.38
N PHE A 257 5.69 12.43 2.05
CA PHE A 257 4.77 11.30 1.92
C PHE A 257 3.39 11.69 2.43
N ASP A 258 3.29 12.26 3.63
CA ASP A 258 2.03 12.74 4.20
C ASP A 258 1.41 13.86 3.35
N ALA A 259 2.24 14.79 2.88
CA ALA A 259 1.76 15.87 2.02
C ALA A 259 1.19 15.35 0.70
N ASN A 260 1.86 14.37 0.07
CA ASN A 260 1.41 13.77 -1.18
C ASN A 260 0.15 12.92 -0.96
N PHE A 261 0.10 12.12 0.11
CA PHE A 261 -1.07 11.35 0.48
C PHE A 261 -2.29 12.24 0.74
N ASP A 262 -2.15 13.31 1.53
CA ASP A 262 -3.27 14.23 1.79
C ASP A 262 -3.67 15.02 0.54
N THR A 263 -2.77 15.20 -0.44
CA THR A 263 -3.13 15.74 -1.76
C THR A 263 -4.13 14.82 -2.48
N LEU A 264 -3.95 13.50 -2.39
CA LEU A 264 -4.92 12.53 -2.91
C LEU A 264 -6.24 12.60 -2.12
N VAL A 265 -6.19 12.65 -0.79
CA VAL A 265 -7.40 12.76 0.06
C VAL A 265 -8.24 13.99 -0.34
N TRP A 266 -7.60 15.14 -0.55
CA TRP A 266 -8.27 16.35 -1.04
C TRP A 266 -8.80 16.20 -2.47
N SER A 267 -8.06 15.53 -3.35
CA SER A 267 -8.49 15.27 -4.73
C SER A 267 -9.74 14.38 -4.77
N LEU A 268 -9.79 13.32 -3.96
CA LEU A 268 -10.94 12.45 -3.79
C LEU A 268 -12.14 13.19 -3.19
N THR A 269 -11.90 14.02 -2.17
CA THR A 269 -12.93 14.88 -1.57
C THR A 269 -13.56 15.80 -2.62
N LYS A 270 -12.75 16.47 -3.45
CA LYS A 270 -13.25 17.33 -4.55
C LYS A 270 -13.98 16.57 -5.64
N ALA A 271 -13.60 15.32 -5.88
CA ALA A 271 -14.31 14.42 -6.79
C ALA A 271 -15.64 13.89 -6.20
N GLY A 272 -15.94 14.17 -4.92
CA GLY A 272 -17.17 13.75 -4.25
C GLY A 272 -17.09 12.40 -3.53
N TYR A 273 -15.89 11.88 -3.28
CA TYR A 273 -15.64 10.58 -2.66
C TYR A 273 -14.71 10.67 -1.44
N PRO A 274 -15.06 11.47 -0.41
CA PRO A 274 -14.19 11.71 0.74
C PRO A 274 -13.94 10.46 1.60
N ASP A 275 -14.85 9.48 1.56
CA ASP A 275 -14.79 8.26 2.39
C ASP A 275 -14.20 7.06 1.63
N LEU A 276 -13.72 7.25 0.40
CA LEU A 276 -13.13 6.16 -0.38
C LEU A 276 -11.81 5.74 0.26
N LYS A 277 -11.73 4.47 0.66
CA LYS A 277 -10.53 3.86 1.25
C LYS A 277 -9.34 4.01 0.30
N ILE A 278 -8.18 4.38 0.84
CA ILE A 278 -6.92 4.47 0.09
C ILE A 278 -6.00 3.32 0.49
N LEU A 279 -5.30 2.75 -0.50
CA LEU A 279 -4.26 1.76 -0.30
C LEU A 279 -2.96 2.26 -0.92
N VAL A 280 -1.85 2.20 -0.18
CA VAL A 280 -0.54 2.53 -0.74
C VAL A 280 0.05 1.26 -1.34
N GLY A 281 -0.09 1.15 -2.66
CA GLY A 281 0.31 0.01 -3.47
C GLY A 281 1.82 -0.20 -3.50
N GLU A 282 2.59 0.89 -3.56
CA GLU A 282 4.06 0.92 -3.61
C GLU A 282 4.61 2.21 -3.01
N VAL A 283 5.72 2.06 -2.29
CA VAL A 283 6.55 3.16 -1.79
C VAL A 283 7.93 2.57 -1.46
N GLY A 284 9.00 3.31 -1.72
CA GLY A 284 10.34 2.79 -1.49
C GLY A 284 11.44 3.78 -1.82
N TRP A 285 12.68 3.33 -1.67
CA TRP A 285 13.85 4.14 -1.94
C TRP A 285 15.00 3.29 -2.50
N PRO A 286 15.54 3.63 -3.68
CA PRO A 286 16.56 2.83 -4.34
C PRO A 286 17.91 2.87 -3.61
N THR A 287 18.65 1.77 -3.63
CA THR A 287 19.98 1.66 -3.02
C THR A 287 21.13 2.04 -3.97
N ASP A 288 20.86 2.27 -5.26
CA ASP A 288 21.84 2.64 -6.27
C ASP A 288 21.16 3.29 -7.51
N GLY A 289 21.95 3.83 -8.44
CA GLY A 289 21.48 4.34 -9.76
C GLY A 289 21.25 5.85 -9.84
N ASP A 290 21.40 6.58 -8.74
CA ASP A 290 21.28 8.05 -8.66
C ASP A 290 22.12 8.60 -7.49
N THR A 291 22.44 9.90 -7.52
CA THR A 291 23.19 10.57 -6.44
C THR A 291 22.56 10.39 -5.05
N ASN A 292 21.23 10.34 -4.96
CA ASN A 292 20.50 10.15 -3.70
C ASN A 292 20.06 8.70 -3.45
N ALA A 293 20.30 7.80 -4.41
CA ALA A 293 20.03 6.37 -4.30
C ALA A 293 21.25 5.66 -3.70
N ASN A 294 21.21 5.39 -2.40
CA ASN A 294 22.29 4.72 -1.68
C ASN A 294 21.74 3.97 -0.46
N VAL A 295 22.48 2.98 0.02
CA VAL A 295 22.11 2.13 1.16
C VAL A 295 21.75 2.95 2.41
N LYS A 296 22.45 4.05 2.67
CA LYS A 296 22.20 4.90 3.85
C LYS A 296 20.83 5.58 3.76
N ASN A 297 20.51 6.19 2.63
CA ASN A 297 19.23 6.87 2.40
C ASN A 297 18.08 5.86 2.33
N ALA A 298 18.26 4.74 1.63
CA ALA A 298 17.25 3.68 1.56
C ALA A 298 16.89 3.14 2.94
N LYS A 299 17.90 2.87 3.79
CA LYS A 299 17.69 2.47 5.18
C LYS A 299 16.96 3.56 5.99
N ARG A 300 17.39 4.83 5.88
CA ARG A 300 16.75 5.97 6.58
C ARG A 300 15.27 6.07 6.20
N PHE A 301 14.97 6.00 4.91
CA PHE A 301 13.62 6.10 4.38
C PHE A 301 12.75 4.91 4.81
N ASN A 302 13.14 3.67 4.48
CA ASN A 302 12.32 2.48 4.76
C ASN A 302 12.08 2.27 6.26
N GLN A 303 13.10 2.51 7.11
CA GLN A 303 12.89 2.44 8.57
C GLN A 303 12.01 3.57 9.09
N GLY A 304 12.11 4.78 8.51
CA GLY A 304 11.24 5.91 8.84
C GLY A 304 9.78 5.62 8.48
N LEU A 305 9.56 5.10 7.28
CA LEU A 305 8.24 4.72 6.77
C LEU A 305 7.59 3.64 7.63
N VAL A 306 8.31 2.56 7.95
CA VAL A 306 7.78 1.48 8.81
C VAL A 306 7.41 2.03 10.19
N ARG A 307 8.26 2.86 10.80
CA ARG A 307 7.94 3.50 12.09
C ARG A 307 6.70 4.40 11.98
N HIS A 308 6.59 5.18 10.92
CA HIS A 308 5.46 6.07 10.69
C HIS A 308 4.16 5.25 10.52
N ALA A 309 4.15 4.22 9.69
CA ALA A 309 2.98 3.36 9.49
C ALA A 309 2.55 2.62 10.76
N LEU A 310 3.52 2.08 11.52
CA LEU A 310 3.26 1.36 12.77
C LEU A 310 2.90 2.28 13.95
N SER A 311 3.11 3.61 13.82
CA SER A 311 2.73 4.55 14.88
C SER A 311 1.22 4.66 15.07
N GLY A 312 0.42 4.27 14.05
CA GLY A 312 -1.03 4.43 14.04
C GLY A 312 -1.50 5.88 13.93
N ASN A 313 -0.59 6.83 13.72
CA ASN A 313 -0.95 8.25 13.57
C ASN A 313 -1.62 8.55 12.23
N GLY A 314 -1.30 7.76 11.19
CA GLY A 314 -1.73 8.02 9.82
C GLY A 314 -1.22 9.38 9.33
N THR A 315 -1.98 10.02 8.45
CA THR A 315 -1.77 11.42 8.03
C THR A 315 -2.66 12.39 8.83
N HIS A 316 -2.59 13.69 8.53
CA HIS A 316 -3.46 14.67 9.19
C HIS A 316 -4.94 14.41 8.91
N LEU A 317 -5.26 13.93 7.70
CA LEU A 317 -6.63 13.69 7.26
C LEU A 317 -7.08 12.23 7.40
N GLU A 318 -6.15 11.28 7.40
CA GLU A 318 -6.47 9.86 7.51
C GLU A 318 -5.69 9.21 8.65
N LYS A 319 -6.34 9.12 9.82
CA LYS A 319 -5.77 8.56 11.06
C LYS A 319 -5.76 7.03 11.11
N ALA A 320 -6.21 6.37 10.04
CA ALA A 320 -6.23 4.92 9.97
C ALA A 320 -4.80 4.39 9.73
N LEU A 321 -4.56 3.14 10.14
CA LEU A 321 -3.31 2.42 9.87
C LEU A 321 -2.99 2.58 8.38
N LEU A 322 -1.86 3.22 8.06
CA LEU A 322 -1.36 3.27 6.68
C LEU A 322 -1.16 1.84 6.23
N ARG A 323 -2.10 1.35 5.43
CA ARG A 323 -2.07 0.03 4.80
C ARG A 323 -1.10 0.12 3.64
N LEU A 324 0.18 0.09 3.98
CA LEU A 324 1.28 -0.03 3.06
C LEU A 324 1.27 -1.47 2.56
N THR A 325 0.81 -1.73 1.34
CA THR A 325 0.92 -3.10 0.83
C THR A 325 2.34 -3.47 0.46
N SER A 326 3.26 -2.50 0.33
CA SER A 326 4.63 -2.82 -0.03
C SER A 326 5.70 -1.76 0.22
N LEU A 327 6.90 -2.24 0.54
CA LEU A 327 8.19 -1.57 0.29
C LEU A 327 8.71 -2.00 -1.09
N ALA A 328 9.18 -1.05 -1.90
CA ALA A 328 9.95 -1.26 -3.13
C ALA A 328 11.47 -1.11 -2.90
#